data_AF-A0A7Y2NAW2-F1
#
_entry.id   AF-A0A7Y2NAW2-F1
#
_cell.length_a   1.000
_cell.length_b   1.000
_cell.length_c   1.000
_cell.angle_alpha   90.00
_cell.angle_beta   90.00
_cell.angle_gamma   90.00
#
_symmetry.space_group_name_H-M   'P 1'
#
loop_
_entity.id
_entity.type
_entity.pdbx_description
1 polymer ?
#
loop_
_entity_poly.entity_id
_entity_poly.type
_entity_poly.pdbx_seq_one_letter_code
_entity_poly.pdbx_strand_id
1 'polypeptide(L)'
;MAPRLEMSPRRVRVFFNGIPVVDSNNTQMLFGQRPYPLYYFPPETVATDLLSPSGRTEQSPSRGTATFYDVVVDGDRAADAAWSYEESPVAGLGGLLSFDWSSLDVFEEDEQVYVHPKDPYSRVDILRSSRHVEVSIDGQVVADTTRPTILFETGLPARYYIPKIDVRMDLMQPSTLHTDCPYKGTASYWSPMVNGTLRENLAWEYPVPTHESVKVAGLVSFYNEKVDVTIDGVLQERPRTHFA
;
A
#
# COMPACT_ATOMS: atom_id res chain seq x y z
N MET A 1 -5.74 -3.92 -16.26
CA MET A 1 -5.95 -5.39 -16.33
C MET A 1 -7.44 -5.63 -16.16
N ALA A 2 -8.03 -6.63 -16.81
CA ALA A 2 -9.44 -6.96 -16.56
C ALA A 2 -9.62 -7.43 -15.10
N PRO A 3 -10.74 -7.10 -14.43
CA PRO A 3 -11.00 -7.58 -13.09
C PRO A 3 -11.07 -9.11 -13.07
N ARG A 4 -10.43 -9.74 -12.08
CA ARG A 4 -10.50 -11.19 -11.83
C ARG A 4 -10.77 -11.46 -10.37
N LEU A 5 -11.57 -12.49 -10.11
CA LEU A 5 -11.89 -12.96 -8.77
C LEU A 5 -11.15 -14.29 -8.53
N GLU A 6 -10.53 -14.43 -7.37
CA GLU A 6 -9.89 -15.67 -6.96
C GLU A 6 -10.19 -15.97 -5.50
N MET A 7 -10.29 -17.26 -5.16
CA MET A 7 -10.45 -17.67 -3.77
C MET A 7 -9.14 -17.38 -3.00
N SER A 8 -9.26 -16.74 -1.85
CA SER A 8 -8.22 -16.71 -0.83
C SER A 8 -8.36 -17.92 0.09
N PRO A 9 -7.28 -18.67 0.37
CA PRO A 9 -7.32 -19.76 1.36
C PRO A 9 -7.30 -19.26 2.80
N ARG A 10 -7.12 -17.94 3.02
CA ARG A 10 -7.02 -17.35 4.36
C ARG A 10 -8.39 -17.16 4.99
N ARG A 11 -8.51 -17.41 6.29
CA ARG A 11 -9.63 -16.92 7.10
C ARG A 11 -9.54 -15.41 7.20
N VAL A 12 -10.65 -14.72 7.01
CA VAL A 12 -10.71 -13.28 7.16
C VAL A 12 -11.86 -12.92 8.10
N ARG A 13 -11.57 -12.02 9.04
CA ARG A 13 -12.54 -11.53 10.01
C ARG A 13 -12.59 -10.02 9.97
N VAL A 14 -13.79 -9.48 10.09
CA VAL A 14 -14.05 -8.03 10.12
C VAL A 14 -14.88 -7.75 11.36
N PHE A 15 -14.46 -6.77 12.15
CA PHE A 15 -15.13 -6.34 13.36
C PHE A 15 -15.49 -4.86 13.30
N PHE A 16 -16.60 -4.51 13.94
CA PHE A 16 -16.94 -3.12 14.25
C PHE A 16 -17.22 -3.02 15.75
N ASN A 17 -16.50 -2.14 16.45
CA ASN A 17 -16.57 -2.01 17.91
C ASN A 17 -16.41 -3.35 18.66
N GLY A 18 -15.56 -4.25 18.15
CA GLY A 18 -15.32 -5.57 18.73
C GLY A 18 -16.40 -6.64 18.44
N ILE A 19 -17.48 -6.28 17.75
CA ILE A 19 -18.51 -7.22 17.31
C ILE A 19 -18.16 -7.77 15.92
N PRO A 20 -18.16 -9.11 15.72
CA PRO A 20 -17.85 -9.71 14.42
C PRO A 20 -18.95 -9.40 13.40
N VAL A 21 -18.57 -8.71 12.32
CA VAL A 21 -19.41 -8.43 11.15
C VAL A 21 -19.20 -9.48 10.07
N VAL A 22 -17.97 -9.99 9.95
CA VAL A 22 -17.59 -11.07 9.02
C VAL A 22 -16.70 -12.07 9.73
N ASP A 23 -16.92 -13.35 9.48
CA ASP A 23 -16.00 -14.44 9.81
C ASP A 23 -16.05 -15.50 8.71
N SER A 24 -15.06 -15.48 7.82
CA SER A 24 -15.12 -16.23 6.56
C SER A 24 -13.85 -17.04 6.28
N ASN A 25 -14.02 -18.34 6.06
CA ASN A 25 -13.03 -19.20 5.38
C ASN A 25 -13.29 -19.33 3.87
N ASN A 26 -14.34 -18.66 3.38
CA ASN A 26 -14.71 -18.60 1.96
C ASN A 26 -14.60 -17.15 1.49
N THR A 27 -13.36 -16.67 1.38
CA THR A 27 -13.09 -15.28 1.04
C THR A 27 -12.62 -15.19 -0.41
N GLN A 28 -13.20 -14.27 -1.17
CA GLN A 28 -12.79 -13.99 -2.54
C GLN A 28 -11.92 -12.74 -2.60
N MET A 29 -10.91 -12.71 -3.47
CA MET A 29 -10.04 -11.58 -3.74
C MET A 29 -10.31 -11.05 -5.14
N LEU A 30 -10.68 -9.77 -5.23
CA LEU A 30 -10.86 -9.08 -6.50
C LEU A 30 -9.60 -8.31 -6.87
N PHE A 31 -9.01 -8.64 -8.01
CA PHE A 31 -7.81 -7.99 -8.58
C PHE A 31 -8.14 -7.09 -9.77
N GLY A 32 -7.20 -6.23 -10.16
CA GLY A 32 -7.19 -5.53 -11.46
C GLY A 32 -7.88 -4.16 -11.50
N GLN A 33 -8.53 -3.75 -10.41
CA GLN A 33 -9.19 -2.43 -10.27
C GLN A 33 -8.28 -1.36 -9.64
N ARG A 34 -7.48 -1.82 -8.68
CA ARG A 34 -6.57 -1.02 -7.87
C ARG A 34 -5.17 -1.64 -7.99
N PRO A 35 -4.11 -0.93 -7.59
CA PRO A 35 -2.78 -1.53 -7.46
C PRO A 35 -2.70 -2.63 -6.39
N TYR A 36 -3.80 -2.89 -5.67
CA TYR A 36 -3.94 -3.93 -4.65
C TYR A 36 -5.32 -4.62 -4.73
N PRO A 37 -5.44 -5.85 -4.20
CA PRO A 37 -6.70 -6.58 -4.18
C PRO A 37 -7.64 -6.12 -3.06
N LEU A 38 -8.91 -6.52 -3.17
CA LEU A 38 -9.93 -6.32 -2.14
C LEU A 38 -10.61 -7.65 -1.80
N TYR A 39 -10.94 -7.87 -0.52
CA TYR A 39 -11.76 -9.01 -0.11
C TYR A 39 -13.24 -8.79 -0.39
N TYR A 40 -13.89 -9.86 -0.85
CA TYR A 40 -15.32 -10.00 -1.02
C TYR A 40 -15.77 -11.28 -0.31
N PHE A 41 -16.91 -11.19 0.36
CA PHE A 41 -17.45 -12.20 1.25
C PHE A 41 -18.83 -12.63 0.77
N PRO A 42 -19.13 -13.94 0.79
CA PRO A 42 -20.47 -14.41 0.50
C PRO A 42 -21.43 -14.03 1.65
N PRO A 43 -22.70 -13.73 1.39
CA PRO A 43 -23.63 -13.23 2.41
C PRO A 43 -23.77 -14.13 3.64
N GLU A 44 -23.62 -15.45 3.51
CA GLU A 44 -23.73 -16.40 4.62
C GLU A 44 -22.59 -16.32 5.65
N THR A 45 -21.48 -15.64 5.33
CA THR A 45 -20.38 -15.39 6.29
C THR A 45 -20.41 -13.98 6.86
N VAL A 46 -21.45 -13.21 6.55
CA VAL A 46 -21.65 -11.82 6.97
C VAL A 46 -22.86 -11.73 7.91
N ALA A 47 -22.72 -11.04 9.03
CA ALA A 47 -23.82 -10.67 9.92
C ALA A 47 -24.67 -9.56 9.26
N THR A 48 -25.48 -9.96 8.28
CA THR A 48 -26.27 -9.03 7.45
C THR A 48 -27.35 -8.27 8.22
N ASP A 49 -27.73 -8.74 9.41
CA ASP A 49 -28.59 -8.03 10.36
C ASP A 49 -27.93 -6.78 10.97
N LEU A 50 -26.59 -6.69 10.92
CA LEU A 50 -25.83 -5.48 11.28
C LEU A 50 -25.70 -4.49 10.12
N LEU A 51 -26.23 -4.80 8.94
CA LEU A 51 -26.17 -3.94 7.76
C LEU A 51 -27.49 -3.21 7.54
N SER A 52 -27.42 -1.89 7.40
CA SER A 52 -28.56 -1.04 7.07
C SER A 52 -28.35 -0.36 5.73
N PRO A 53 -29.31 -0.36 4.79
CA PRO A 53 -29.15 0.35 3.52
C PRO A 53 -28.87 1.84 3.75
N SER A 54 -27.77 2.36 3.17
CA SER A 54 -27.43 3.78 3.31
C SER A 54 -28.19 4.67 2.32
N GLY A 55 -28.77 4.06 1.28
CA GLY A 55 -29.43 4.74 0.15
C GLY A 55 -28.45 5.22 -0.92
N ARG A 56 -27.13 5.08 -0.71
CA ARG A 56 -26.12 5.43 -1.70
C ARG A 56 -25.94 4.29 -2.70
N THR A 57 -25.79 4.67 -3.97
CA THR A 57 -25.34 3.79 -5.04
C THR A 57 -24.22 4.43 -5.84
N GLU A 58 -23.38 3.61 -6.49
CA GLU A 58 -22.29 4.10 -7.33
C GLU A 58 -22.14 3.25 -8.59
N GLN A 59 -22.04 3.89 -9.76
CA GLN A 59 -21.84 3.20 -11.03
C GLN A 59 -20.37 2.89 -11.27
N SER A 60 -20.04 1.61 -11.45
CA SER A 60 -18.73 1.17 -11.89
C SER A 60 -18.80 0.62 -13.31
N PRO A 61 -18.08 1.21 -14.29
CA PRO A 61 -18.10 0.74 -15.69
C PRO A 61 -17.74 -0.73 -15.87
N SER A 62 -17.00 -1.32 -14.92
CA SER A 62 -16.47 -2.67 -14.99
C SER A 62 -17.06 -3.64 -13.95
N ARG A 63 -17.92 -3.18 -13.04
CA ARG A 63 -18.51 -4.01 -11.96
C ARG A 63 -20.02 -3.90 -11.82
N GLY A 64 -20.64 -2.96 -12.52
CA GLY A 64 -22.07 -2.68 -12.37
C GLY A 64 -22.34 -1.66 -11.27
N THR A 65 -23.55 -1.73 -10.68
CA THR A 65 -24.01 -0.76 -9.67
C THR A 65 -23.67 -1.26 -8.28
N ALA A 66 -22.82 -0.53 -7.56
CA ALA A 66 -22.61 -0.78 -6.14
C ALA A 66 -23.78 -0.22 -5.33
N THR A 67 -24.31 -1.01 -4.41
CA THR A 67 -25.25 -0.56 -3.36
C THR A 67 -24.51 -0.56 -2.04
N PHE A 68 -24.63 0.54 -1.29
CA PHE A 68 -23.91 0.73 -0.02
C PHE A 68 -24.81 0.50 1.19
N TYR A 69 -24.17 0.08 2.28
CA TYR A 69 -24.77 -0.21 3.55
C TYR A 69 -23.93 0.43 4.65
N ASP A 70 -24.62 0.95 5.66
CA ASP A 70 -24.04 1.31 6.95
C ASP A 70 -23.84 0.02 7.76
N VAL A 71 -22.73 -0.10 8.48
CA VAL A 71 -22.54 -1.12 9.52
C VAL A 71 -22.97 -0.51 10.85
N VAL A 72 -23.92 -1.15 11.53
CA VAL A 72 -24.56 -0.63 12.76
C VAL A 72 -24.43 -1.65 13.89
N VAL A 73 -23.82 -1.24 15.00
CA VAL A 73 -23.63 -2.05 16.21
C VAL A 73 -23.95 -1.19 17.42
N ASP A 74 -24.90 -1.62 18.27
CA ASP A 74 -25.27 -0.95 19.52
C ASP A 74 -25.56 0.57 19.41
N GLY A 75 -26.04 1.01 18.23
CA GLY A 75 -26.35 2.42 17.94
C GLY A 75 -25.20 3.23 17.35
N ASP A 76 -23.97 2.71 17.39
CA ASP A 76 -22.84 3.25 16.64
C ASP A 76 -22.93 2.84 15.17
N ARG A 77 -22.36 3.67 14.29
CA ARG A 77 -22.52 3.54 12.86
C ARG A 77 -21.26 3.87 12.08
N ALA A 78 -20.79 2.92 11.27
CA ALA A 78 -19.85 3.16 10.19
C ALA A 78 -20.64 3.37 8.89
N ALA A 79 -20.73 4.62 8.43
CA ALA A 79 -21.55 4.99 7.28
C ALA A 79 -20.91 4.55 5.95
N ASP A 80 -21.72 4.04 5.02
CA ASP A 80 -21.28 3.50 3.71
C ASP A 80 -20.12 2.48 3.81
N ALA A 81 -19.98 1.80 4.95
CA ALA A 81 -18.83 0.96 5.26
C ALA A 81 -18.89 -0.44 4.64
N ALA A 82 -19.99 -0.80 3.99
CA ALA A 82 -20.11 -2.02 3.20
C ALA A 82 -20.74 -1.73 1.84
N TRP A 83 -20.41 -2.52 0.84
CA TRP A 83 -21.08 -2.47 -0.46
C TRP A 83 -21.20 -3.85 -1.11
N SER A 84 -22.18 -3.99 -1.98
CA SER A 84 -22.33 -5.16 -2.86
C SER A 84 -22.69 -4.74 -4.28
N TYR A 85 -22.32 -5.58 -5.24
CA TYR A 85 -22.83 -5.52 -6.61
C TYR A 85 -23.85 -6.64 -6.75
N GLU A 86 -25.15 -6.34 -6.67
CA GLU A 86 -26.20 -7.36 -6.82
C GLU A 86 -26.04 -8.10 -8.16
N GLU A 87 -25.86 -7.32 -9.23
CA GLU A 87 -25.51 -7.81 -10.56
C GLU A 87 -24.16 -7.23 -10.99
N SER A 88 -23.26 -8.10 -11.49
CA SER A 88 -21.94 -7.71 -11.94
C SER A 88 -21.54 -8.44 -13.24
N PRO A 89 -20.88 -7.76 -14.19
CA PRO A 89 -20.28 -8.40 -15.36
C PRO A 89 -19.03 -9.22 -15.01
N VAL A 90 -18.48 -9.07 -13.79
CA VAL A 90 -17.37 -9.90 -13.30
C VAL A 90 -17.95 -11.21 -12.77
N ALA A 91 -17.60 -12.32 -13.43
CA ALA A 91 -18.09 -13.65 -13.05
C ALA A 91 -17.82 -13.96 -11.58
N GLY A 92 -18.87 -14.38 -10.86
CA GLY A 92 -18.80 -14.74 -9.44
C GLY A 92 -18.80 -13.58 -8.45
N LEU A 93 -18.79 -12.31 -8.90
CA LEU A 93 -18.80 -11.15 -8.00
C LEU A 93 -20.21 -10.79 -7.50
N GLY A 94 -21.24 -11.11 -8.29
CA GLY A 94 -22.64 -10.77 -7.99
C GLY A 94 -23.07 -11.26 -6.60
N GLY A 95 -23.67 -10.37 -5.81
CA GLY A 95 -24.18 -10.65 -4.46
C GLY A 95 -23.12 -10.77 -3.36
N LEU A 96 -21.82 -10.71 -3.68
CA LEU A 96 -20.78 -10.69 -2.65
C LEU A 96 -20.69 -9.30 -2.00
N LEU A 97 -20.33 -9.26 -0.71
CA LEU A 97 -20.13 -8.03 0.04
C LEU A 97 -18.65 -7.71 0.22
N SER A 98 -18.30 -6.45 0.15
CA SER A 98 -16.97 -5.94 0.53
C SER A 98 -17.15 -4.76 1.49
N PHE A 99 -16.07 -4.39 2.16
CA PHE A 99 -16.11 -3.47 3.29
C PHE A 99 -15.03 -2.40 3.17
N ASP A 100 -15.29 -1.24 3.76
CA ASP A 100 -14.30 -0.19 3.96
C ASP A 100 -13.45 -0.53 5.18
N TRP A 101 -12.15 -0.55 4.95
CA TRP A 101 -11.12 -1.03 5.87
C TRP A 101 -10.70 0.07 6.82
N SER A 102 -10.90 1.33 6.42
CA SER A 102 -10.52 2.48 7.22
C SER A 102 -11.46 2.73 8.40
N SER A 103 -12.64 2.11 8.37
CA SER A 103 -13.69 2.26 9.37
C SER A 103 -13.93 0.99 10.21
N LEU A 104 -13.20 -0.10 9.96
CA LEU A 104 -13.40 -1.42 10.56
C LEU A 104 -12.08 -2.09 10.94
N ASP A 105 -12.11 -2.96 11.93
CA ASP A 105 -10.95 -3.78 12.28
C ASP A 105 -10.95 -5.07 11.45
N VAL A 106 -9.93 -5.25 10.61
CA VAL A 106 -9.84 -6.39 9.70
C VAL A 106 -8.64 -7.26 10.05
N PHE A 107 -8.83 -8.57 10.05
CA PHE A 107 -7.80 -9.56 10.34
C PHE A 107 -7.73 -10.63 9.23
N GLU A 108 -6.52 -10.95 8.80
CA GLU A 108 -6.20 -12.15 8.04
C GLU A 108 -5.62 -13.18 9.00
N GLU A 109 -6.26 -14.35 9.11
CA GLU A 109 -6.06 -15.25 10.24
C GLU A 109 -6.18 -14.46 11.55
N ASP A 110 -5.13 -14.45 12.39
CA ASP A 110 -5.04 -13.67 13.63
C ASP A 110 -4.16 -12.41 13.49
N GLU A 111 -3.73 -12.05 12.28
CA GLU A 111 -2.89 -10.87 12.01
C GLU A 111 -3.75 -9.71 11.50
N GLN A 112 -3.59 -8.53 12.10
CA GLN A 112 -4.33 -7.35 11.68
C GLN A 112 -3.89 -6.93 10.27
N VAL A 113 -4.86 -6.66 9.40
CA VAL A 113 -4.57 -6.12 8.07
C VAL A 113 -4.22 -4.64 8.19
N TYR A 114 -3.02 -4.29 7.73
CA TYR A 114 -2.54 -2.91 7.71
C TYR A 114 -2.86 -2.25 6.37
N VAL A 115 -3.65 -1.16 6.36
CA VAL A 115 -4.07 -0.39 5.16
C VAL A 115 -4.99 -1.13 4.19
N HIS A 116 -4.52 -2.25 3.62
CA HIS A 116 -5.26 -3.08 2.67
C HIS A 116 -4.61 -4.48 2.58
N PRO A 117 -5.29 -5.50 2.00
CA PRO A 117 -4.71 -6.83 1.82
C PRO A 117 -3.43 -6.81 0.99
N LYS A 118 -2.51 -7.69 1.37
CA LYS A 118 -1.36 -7.98 0.52
C LYS A 118 -1.80 -8.80 -0.69
N ASP A 119 -1.33 -8.41 -1.86
CA ASP A 119 -1.39 -9.22 -3.06
C ASP A 119 -0.47 -10.44 -2.88
N PRO A 120 -1.00 -11.68 -2.94
CA PRO A 120 -0.18 -12.90 -2.79
C PRO A 120 0.88 -13.07 -3.88
N TYR A 121 0.77 -12.33 -4.99
CA TYR A 121 1.73 -12.33 -6.09
C TYR A 121 2.74 -11.16 -6.01
N SER A 122 2.51 -10.20 -5.12
CA SER A 122 3.51 -9.16 -4.86
C SER A 122 4.64 -9.74 -4.03
N ARG A 123 5.87 -9.47 -4.47
CA ARG A 123 7.08 -9.93 -3.80
C ARG A 123 7.97 -8.73 -3.53
N VAL A 124 8.55 -8.72 -2.34
CA VAL A 124 9.56 -7.75 -1.91
C VAL A 124 10.84 -8.50 -1.59
N ASP A 125 11.88 -8.31 -2.40
CA ASP A 125 13.21 -8.85 -2.16
C ASP A 125 14.15 -7.71 -1.73
N ILE A 126 14.82 -7.89 -0.60
CA ILE A 126 15.72 -6.88 -0.02
C ILE A 126 17.11 -7.47 0.19
N LEU A 127 18.06 -6.94 -0.59
CA LEU A 127 19.41 -7.47 -0.69
C LEU A 127 20.44 -6.38 -0.40
N ARG A 128 21.43 -6.70 0.45
CA ARG A 128 22.61 -5.85 0.60
C ARG A 128 23.47 -5.97 -0.65
N SER A 129 24.14 -4.89 -1.00
CA SER A 129 25.01 -4.81 -2.17
C SER A 129 26.29 -4.06 -1.81
N SER A 130 27.34 -4.30 -2.60
CA SER A 130 28.61 -3.57 -2.56
C SER A 130 28.80 -2.65 -3.77
N ARG A 131 27.75 -2.47 -4.58
CA ARG A 131 27.76 -1.54 -5.71
C ARG A 131 27.88 -0.11 -5.21
N HIS A 132 28.59 0.72 -5.95
CA HIS A 132 28.67 2.15 -5.68
C HIS A 132 27.40 2.83 -6.19
N VAL A 133 26.69 3.56 -5.33
CA VAL A 133 25.47 4.28 -5.67
C VAL A 133 25.65 5.73 -5.24
N GLU A 134 25.54 6.64 -6.21
CA GLU A 134 25.54 8.08 -6.01
C GLU A 134 24.17 8.64 -6.41
N VAL A 135 23.61 9.53 -5.60
CA VAL A 135 22.38 10.27 -5.87
C VAL A 135 22.69 11.75 -5.92
N SER A 136 22.30 12.40 -7.02
CA SER A 136 22.43 13.85 -7.17
C SER A 136 21.10 14.52 -7.52
N ILE A 137 20.96 15.76 -7.06
CA ILE A 137 19.81 16.64 -7.28
C ILE A 137 20.37 17.94 -7.86
N ASP A 138 19.91 18.34 -9.04
CA ASP A 138 20.37 19.55 -9.74
C ASP A 138 21.91 19.66 -9.81
N GLY A 139 22.59 18.53 -10.03
CA GLY A 139 24.05 18.45 -10.11
C GLY A 139 24.80 18.43 -8.77
N GLN A 140 24.12 18.56 -7.63
CA GLN A 140 24.71 18.41 -6.30
C GLN A 140 24.52 16.97 -5.79
N VAL A 141 25.62 16.29 -5.46
CA VAL A 141 25.58 14.97 -4.82
C VAL A 141 25.01 15.11 -3.39
N VAL A 142 23.95 14.37 -3.11
CA VAL A 142 23.25 14.35 -1.81
C VAL A 142 23.39 13.02 -1.09
N ALA A 143 23.79 11.95 -1.78
CA ALA A 143 24.14 10.67 -1.17
C ALA A 143 25.20 9.95 -2.01
N ASP A 144 26.11 9.26 -1.34
CA ASP A 144 27.21 8.50 -1.95
C ASP A 144 27.55 7.30 -1.05
N THR A 145 27.28 6.08 -1.52
CA THR A 145 27.49 4.86 -0.74
C THR A 145 28.07 3.71 -1.56
N THR A 146 28.86 2.87 -0.89
CA THR A 146 29.35 1.58 -1.41
C THR A 146 28.71 0.38 -0.69
N ARG A 147 27.69 0.63 0.13
CA ARG A 147 26.98 -0.37 0.94
C ARG A 147 25.45 -0.20 0.90
N PRO A 148 24.83 0.00 -0.29
CA PRO A 148 23.39 0.17 -0.36
C PRO A 148 22.66 -1.13 -0.01
N THR A 149 21.43 -0.99 0.46
CA THR A 149 20.44 -2.06 0.48
C THR A 149 19.46 -1.83 -0.66
N ILE A 150 19.35 -2.78 -1.58
CA ILE A 150 18.51 -2.66 -2.77
C ILE A 150 17.21 -3.43 -2.53
N LEU A 151 16.10 -2.74 -2.73
CA LEU A 151 14.75 -3.30 -2.64
C LEU A 151 14.19 -3.49 -4.06
N PHE A 152 13.77 -4.71 -4.36
CA PHE A 152 13.07 -5.10 -5.58
C PHE A 152 11.62 -5.43 -5.22
N GLU A 153 10.68 -4.83 -5.94
CA GLU A 153 9.26 -5.03 -5.71
C GLU A 153 8.55 -5.29 -7.04
N THR A 154 7.62 -6.25 -7.03
CA THR A 154 6.88 -6.65 -8.23
C THR A 154 6.28 -5.43 -8.94
N GLY A 155 6.66 -5.21 -10.20
CA GLY A 155 6.13 -4.15 -11.03
C GLY A 155 6.68 -2.74 -10.76
N LEU A 156 7.66 -2.58 -9.87
CA LEU A 156 8.30 -1.29 -9.56
C LEU A 156 9.80 -1.29 -9.87
N PRO A 157 10.40 -0.12 -10.17
CA PRO A 157 11.84 0.00 -10.31
C PRO A 157 12.55 -0.31 -8.99
N ALA A 158 13.79 -0.81 -9.07
CA ALA A 158 14.62 -1.03 -7.89
C ALA A 158 14.81 0.28 -7.10
N ARG A 159 14.69 0.19 -5.77
CA ARG A 159 14.93 1.30 -4.84
C ARG A 159 16.23 1.08 -4.07
N TYR A 160 17.01 2.14 -3.96
CA TYR A 160 18.32 2.12 -3.31
C TYR A 160 18.20 2.79 -1.94
N TYR A 161 18.25 1.97 -0.90
CA TYR A 161 18.22 2.42 0.48
C TYR A 161 19.66 2.59 0.98
N ILE A 162 19.97 3.83 1.39
CA ILE A 162 21.30 4.32 1.71
C ILE A 162 21.38 4.56 3.22
N PRO A 163 22.44 4.10 3.92
CA PRO A 163 22.66 4.45 5.31
C PRO A 163 22.71 5.97 5.49
N LYS A 164 22.06 6.51 6.53
CA LYS A 164 22.03 7.97 6.79
C LYS A 164 23.42 8.63 6.87
N ILE A 165 24.43 7.88 7.31
CA ILE A 165 25.83 8.35 7.38
C ILE A 165 26.47 8.56 6.00
N ASP A 166 25.89 7.97 4.96
CA ASP A 166 26.30 8.11 3.56
C ASP A 166 25.39 9.11 2.80
N VAL A 167 24.48 9.77 3.53
CA VAL A 167 23.55 10.80 3.02
C VAL A 167 23.92 12.14 3.63
N ARG A 168 23.85 13.22 2.84
CA ARG A 168 23.99 14.60 3.31
C ARG A 168 22.77 15.04 4.09
N MET A 169 22.59 14.46 5.29
CA MET A 169 21.47 14.74 6.19
C MET A 169 21.40 16.21 6.62
N ASP A 170 22.52 16.95 6.55
CA ASP A 170 22.56 18.39 6.76
C ASP A 170 21.77 19.19 5.71
N LEU A 171 21.49 18.59 4.55
CA LEU A 171 20.62 19.16 3.52
C LEU A 171 19.16 18.72 3.67
N MET A 172 18.85 17.79 4.57
CA MET A 172 17.53 17.15 4.66
C MET A 172 16.66 17.82 5.73
N GLN A 173 15.50 18.33 5.32
CA GLN A 173 14.48 18.81 6.27
C GLN A 173 13.42 17.73 6.48
N PRO A 174 13.07 17.39 7.74
CA PRO A 174 11.99 16.44 7.98
C PRO A 174 10.66 17.01 7.49
N SER A 175 9.85 16.16 6.87
CA SER A 175 8.48 16.48 6.45
C SER A 175 7.47 15.93 7.45
N THR A 176 6.30 16.55 7.53
CA THR A 176 5.15 16.00 8.28
C THR A 176 4.41 14.91 7.51
N LEU A 177 4.71 14.74 6.21
CA LEU A 177 4.08 13.71 5.39
C LEU A 177 4.47 12.32 5.86
N HIS A 178 3.46 11.46 5.98
CA HIS A 178 3.59 10.04 6.19
C HIS A 178 2.71 9.30 5.18
N THR A 179 3.17 8.14 4.72
CA THR A 179 2.37 7.26 3.86
C THR A 179 2.49 5.82 4.35
N ASP A 180 1.38 5.09 4.28
CA ASP A 180 1.31 3.73 4.81
C ASP A 180 1.34 2.70 3.70
N CYS A 181 2.12 1.64 3.91
CA CYS A 181 2.27 0.53 2.98
C CYS A 181 2.13 -0.80 3.73
N PRO A 182 1.24 -1.73 3.30
CA PRO A 182 1.11 -3.04 3.96
C PRO A 182 2.39 -3.87 3.95
N TYR A 183 3.26 -3.66 2.96
CA TYR A 183 4.49 -4.44 2.80
C TYR A 183 5.67 -3.85 3.56
N LYS A 184 5.67 -2.55 3.84
CA LYS A 184 6.86 -1.83 4.34
C LYS A 184 6.65 -1.05 5.61
N GLY A 185 5.39 -0.81 6.01
CA GLY A 185 5.03 -0.02 7.19
C GLY A 185 4.79 1.44 6.81
N THR A 186 4.95 2.35 7.77
CA THR A 186 4.79 3.80 7.57
C THR A 186 6.10 4.42 7.10
N ALA A 187 6.07 5.10 5.96
CA ALA A 187 7.16 5.91 5.48
C ALA A 187 7.14 7.30 6.12
N SER A 188 8.31 7.81 6.50
CA SER A 188 8.53 9.21 6.88
C SER A 188 9.34 9.90 5.80
N TYR A 189 9.00 11.15 5.48
CA TYR A 189 9.56 11.87 4.34
C TYR A 189 10.57 12.95 4.74
N TRP A 190 11.50 13.20 3.82
CA TRP A 190 12.51 14.24 3.90
C TRP A 190 12.44 15.11 2.65
N SER A 191 12.65 16.42 2.84
CA SER A 191 12.70 17.44 1.80
C SER A 191 14.12 18.00 1.70
N PRO A 192 14.92 17.59 0.70
CA PRO A 192 16.26 18.15 0.49
C PRO A 192 16.22 19.63 0.12
N MET A 193 17.06 20.44 0.75
CA MET A 193 17.34 21.83 0.37
C MET A 193 18.63 21.87 -0.46
N VAL A 194 18.49 22.06 -1.77
CA VAL A 194 19.59 21.99 -2.73
C VAL A 194 19.61 23.25 -3.56
N ASN A 195 20.77 23.91 -3.66
CA ASN A 195 20.92 25.18 -4.40
C ASN A 195 19.87 26.25 -4.04
N GLY A 196 19.49 26.33 -2.76
CA GLY A 196 18.47 27.27 -2.26
C GLY A 196 17.02 26.91 -2.61
N THR A 197 16.78 25.74 -3.19
CA THR A 197 15.44 25.24 -3.53
C THR A 197 15.09 24.03 -2.66
N LEU A 198 13.94 24.08 -1.99
CA LEU A 198 13.39 22.94 -1.27
C LEU A 198 12.71 21.98 -2.24
N ARG A 199 13.10 20.71 -2.20
CA ARG A 199 12.47 19.63 -2.97
C ARG A 199 11.56 18.83 -2.05
N GLU A 200 10.28 19.16 -2.03
CA GLU A 200 9.33 18.57 -1.07
C GLU A 200 9.21 17.04 -1.22
N ASN A 201 9.32 16.33 -0.09
CA ASN A 201 9.04 14.90 0.02
C ASN A 201 9.80 14.02 -0.99
N LEU A 202 11.01 14.44 -1.37
CA LEU A 202 11.78 13.78 -2.43
C LEU A 202 12.51 12.52 -1.95
N ALA A 203 12.77 12.44 -0.64
CA ALA A 203 13.34 11.28 0.02
C ALA A 203 12.39 10.73 1.08
N TRP A 204 12.52 9.45 1.38
CA TRP A 204 11.78 8.81 2.46
C TRP A 204 12.65 7.77 3.18
N GLU A 205 12.19 7.39 4.36
CA GLU A 205 12.69 6.24 5.09
C GLU A 205 11.52 5.46 5.70
N TYR A 206 11.79 4.23 6.13
CA TYR A 206 10.89 3.47 7.00
C TYR A 206 11.55 3.34 8.38
N PRO A 207 11.16 4.15 9.38
CA PRO A 207 11.77 4.09 10.72
C PRO A 207 11.47 2.78 11.43
N VAL A 208 10.22 2.30 11.31
CA VAL A 208 9.73 1.05 11.90
C VAL A 208 9.00 0.25 10.83
N PRO A 209 9.74 -0.42 9.93
CA PRO A 209 9.13 -1.20 8.87
C PRO A 209 8.47 -2.48 9.39
N THR A 210 7.65 -3.12 8.56
CA THR A 210 7.15 -4.48 8.81
C THR A 210 8.31 -5.47 8.93
N HIS A 211 8.03 -6.64 9.52
CA HIS A 211 9.02 -7.71 9.67
C HIS A 211 9.66 -8.12 8.33
N GLU A 212 8.86 -8.23 7.27
CA GLU A 212 9.32 -8.57 5.91
C GLU A 212 10.30 -7.53 5.34
N SER A 213 10.16 -6.26 5.77
CA SER A 213 10.95 -5.14 5.27
C SER A 213 12.00 -4.62 6.28
N VAL A 214 12.30 -5.35 7.35
CA VAL A 214 13.20 -4.90 8.42
C VAL A 214 14.60 -4.49 7.94
N LYS A 215 15.07 -5.06 6.82
CA LYS A 215 16.38 -4.75 6.25
C LYS A 215 16.54 -3.31 5.76
N VAL A 216 15.44 -2.56 5.53
CA VAL A 216 15.48 -1.14 5.15
C VAL A 216 15.22 -0.19 6.32
N ALA A 217 15.14 -0.70 7.55
CA ALA A 217 14.85 0.12 8.73
C ALA A 217 15.85 1.29 8.88
N GLY A 218 15.32 2.51 8.94
CA GLY A 218 16.09 3.74 9.13
C GLY A 218 17.04 4.12 7.99
N LEU A 219 16.95 3.45 6.84
CA LEU A 219 17.70 3.79 5.62
C LEU A 219 16.90 4.77 4.76
N VAL A 220 17.60 5.65 4.04
CA VAL A 220 16.97 6.69 3.20
C VAL A 220 16.98 6.25 1.74
N SER A 221 15.86 6.43 1.05
CA SER A 221 15.73 6.24 -0.40
C SER A 221 15.18 7.52 -1.05
N PHE A 222 15.44 7.68 -2.34
CA PHE A 222 15.00 8.82 -3.14
C PHE A 222 14.11 8.36 -4.30
N TYR A 223 13.25 9.24 -4.81
CA TYR A 223 12.48 8.93 -6.01
C TYR A 223 13.39 9.00 -7.24
N ASN A 224 13.85 7.85 -7.73
CA ASN A 224 14.67 7.71 -8.95
C ASN A 224 14.10 8.49 -10.15
N GLU A 225 12.78 8.66 -10.21
CA GLU A 225 12.06 9.43 -11.22
C GLU A 225 12.45 10.92 -11.23
N LYS A 226 12.92 11.43 -10.10
CA LYS A 226 13.09 12.87 -9.79
C LYS A 226 14.53 13.25 -9.45
N VAL A 227 15.44 12.28 -9.38
CA VAL A 227 16.86 12.47 -9.07
C VAL A 227 17.73 11.76 -10.09
N ASP A 228 19.00 12.14 -10.19
CA ASP A 228 19.98 11.40 -10.98
C ASP A 228 20.65 10.35 -10.11
N VAL A 229 20.57 9.08 -10.53
CA VAL A 229 21.18 7.94 -9.85
C VAL A 229 22.30 7.41 -10.72
N THR A 230 23.51 7.38 -10.17
CA THR A 230 24.67 6.77 -10.82
C THR A 230 25.01 5.48 -10.08
N ILE A 231 25.20 4.39 -10.82
CA ILE A 231 25.58 3.10 -10.24
C ILE A 231 26.85 2.60 -10.88
N ASP A 232 27.87 2.34 -10.06
CA ASP A 232 29.21 1.92 -10.49
C ASP A 232 29.78 2.85 -11.58
N GLY A 233 29.57 4.16 -11.41
CA GLY A 233 29.99 5.20 -12.36
C GLY A 233 29.10 5.38 -13.60
N VAL A 234 28.02 4.60 -13.74
CA VAL A 234 27.09 4.69 -14.88
C VAL A 234 25.80 5.40 -14.48
N LEU A 235 25.50 6.54 -15.12
CA LEU A 235 24.23 7.24 -14.94
C LEU A 235 23.07 6.39 -15.45
N GLN A 236 22.03 6.23 -14.62
CA GLN A 236 20.85 5.45 -14.95
C GLN A 236 19.76 6.33 -15.59
N GLU A 237 18.97 5.73 -16.48
CA GLU A 237 17.77 6.39 -16.99
C GLU A 237 16.72 6.53 -15.86
N ARG A 238 16.08 7.69 -15.78
CA ARG A 238 14.99 7.92 -14.82
C ARG A 238 13.77 7.07 -15.22
N PRO A 239 13.28 6.18 -14.35
CA PRO A 239 12.12 5.37 -14.69
C PRO A 239 10.87 6.24 -14.85
N ARG A 240 9.90 5.76 -15.63
CA ARG A 240 8.56 6.37 -15.71
C ARG A 240 7.58 5.53 -14.89
N THR A 241 7.16 6.06 -13.75
CA THR A 241 6.18 5.42 -12.88
C THR A 241 5.09 6.43 -12.51
N HIS A 242 4.09 5.99 -11.75
CA HIS A 242 3.05 6.87 -11.21
C HIS A 242 3.58 7.81 -10.09
N PHE A 243 4.86 7.70 -9.72
CA PHE A 243 5.51 8.60 -8.76
C PHE A 243 6.25 9.78 -9.41
N ALA A 244 6.37 9.80 -10.75
CA ALA A 244 7.02 10.87 -11.51
C ALA A 244 6.33 12.22 -11.33
#